data_AF-A0A9D2JSI9-F1
#
_entry.id   AF-A0A9D2JSI9-F1
#
_cell.length_a   1.000
_cell.length_b   1.000
_cell.length_c   1.000
_cell.angle_alpha   90.00
_cell.angle_beta   90.00
_cell.angle_gamma   90.00
#
_symmetry.space_group_name_H-M   'P 1'
#
loop_
_entity.id
_entity.type
_entity.pdbx_description
1 polymer ?
#
loop_
_entity_poly.entity_id
_entity_poly.type
_entity_poly.pdbx_seq_one_letter_code
_entity_poly.pdbx_strand_id
1 'polypeptide(L)'
;MPGVTKEQIQAAREADLFAYLQFHEPGVLKRDGPNYRHKEHDSLVYVTGKKYWYWNSRGRSINALDYLIQIRGYGLVDAVHTLVGGEIQQIPERRSTPEANYIQREQEKKAFSLPWARRCATAAVSYLQQRGISSEVISRCVRLGLFYEARYKGEAVCVFVGKDDAGKAKFACMRSITGKLRKDVYGSDKMYSFCYPPQNPGSRHVAVFEAPIDALSHATLQELEGWKWDGYRLSLGGTSHVALIAFLERHPEIRCVNLYMDSDLGGLKNARRIKAMLHENPRFKHIRVGINPPRVGKDYNEKLLHTRGKIKDRQLPCRQKQAAISI
;
A
#
# COMPACT_ATOMS: atom_id res chain seq x y z
N MET A 1 -7.35 40.13 -4.96
CA MET A 1 -7.59 38.68 -4.70
C MET A 1 -7.74 38.49 -3.20
N PRO A 2 -8.47 37.51 -2.65
CA PRO A 2 -9.52 36.61 -3.17
C PRO A 2 -10.73 36.50 -2.19
N GLY A 3 -11.72 35.64 -2.48
CA GLY A 3 -13.08 35.66 -1.91
C GLY A 3 -13.36 35.10 -0.50
N VAL A 4 -12.42 35.09 0.45
CA VAL A 4 -12.70 34.78 1.89
C VAL A 4 -11.75 35.53 2.82
N THR A 5 -12.26 36.09 3.92
CA THR A 5 -11.47 36.85 4.89
C THR A 5 -10.76 35.95 5.90
N LYS A 6 -9.74 36.48 6.60
CA LYS A 6 -9.00 35.73 7.63
C LYS A 6 -9.91 35.33 8.79
N GLU A 7 -10.87 36.17 9.12
CA GLU A 7 -11.87 35.98 10.17
C GLU A 7 -12.80 34.82 9.81
N GLN A 8 -13.24 34.74 8.55
CA GLN A 8 -14.06 33.62 8.07
C GLN A 8 -13.30 32.29 8.07
N ILE A 9 -12.02 32.30 7.71
CA ILE A 9 -11.18 31.10 7.78
C ILE A 9 -11.00 30.64 9.23
N GLN A 10 -10.81 31.58 10.16
CA GLN A 10 -10.68 31.24 11.58
C GLN A 10 -11.99 30.68 12.16
N ALA A 11 -13.12 31.31 11.86
CA ALA A 11 -14.44 30.81 12.24
C ALA A 11 -14.70 29.38 11.68
N ALA A 12 -14.34 29.13 10.43
CA ALA A 12 -14.46 27.79 9.82
C ALA A 12 -13.57 26.73 10.50
N ARG A 13 -12.42 27.12 11.07
CA ARG A 13 -11.55 26.20 11.81
C ARG A 13 -12.08 25.85 13.19
N GLU A 14 -12.90 26.72 13.77
CA GLU A 14 -13.53 26.54 15.08
C GLU A 14 -14.87 25.80 14.99
N ALA A 15 -15.40 25.61 13.78
CA ALA A 15 -16.64 24.86 13.55
C ALA A 15 -16.57 23.42 14.08
N ASP A 16 -17.65 22.99 14.72
CA ASP A 16 -17.76 21.65 15.30
C ASP A 16 -17.99 20.59 14.21
N LEU A 17 -16.92 19.87 13.87
CA LEU A 17 -16.96 18.78 12.90
C LEU A 17 -17.91 17.64 13.34
N PHE A 18 -18.06 17.38 14.64
CA PHE A 18 -18.98 16.33 15.10
C PHE A 18 -20.44 16.69 14.80
N ALA A 19 -20.84 17.92 15.11
CA ALA A 19 -22.18 18.43 14.78
C ALA A 19 -22.41 18.47 13.26
N TYR A 20 -21.42 18.94 12.50
CA TYR A 20 -21.46 18.95 11.03
C TYR A 20 -21.74 17.55 10.45
N LEU A 21 -21.03 16.51 10.92
CA LEU A 21 -21.22 15.15 10.44
C LEU A 21 -22.56 14.53 10.87
N GLN A 22 -23.06 14.87 12.05
CA GLN A 22 -24.38 14.41 12.47
C GLN A 22 -25.49 15.01 11.60
N PHE A 23 -25.36 16.29 11.23
CA PHE A 23 -26.39 16.99 10.47
C PHE A 23 -26.32 16.71 8.96
N HIS A 24 -25.13 16.84 8.35
CA HIS A 24 -24.97 16.74 6.90
C HIS A 24 -24.69 15.32 6.40
N GLU A 25 -24.16 14.44 7.25
CA GLU A 25 -23.74 13.10 6.86
C GLU A 25 -24.23 12.03 7.86
N PRO A 26 -25.56 11.95 8.11
CA PRO A 26 -26.10 11.05 9.10
C PRO A 26 -25.71 9.61 8.77
N GLY A 27 -25.07 8.95 9.74
CA GLY A 27 -24.65 7.56 9.61
C GLY A 27 -23.21 7.32 9.17
N VAL A 28 -22.40 8.35 8.89
CA VAL A 28 -20.95 8.16 8.63
C VAL A 28 -20.15 7.86 9.90
N LEU A 29 -20.76 8.04 11.07
CA LEU A 29 -20.15 7.76 12.36
C LEU A 29 -20.58 6.38 12.89
N LYS A 30 -19.61 5.63 13.40
CA LYS A 30 -19.82 4.37 14.13
C LYS A 30 -19.32 4.54 15.56
N ARG A 31 -20.09 4.05 16.52
CA ARG A 31 -19.66 4.02 17.92
C ARG A 31 -18.51 3.02 18.11
N ASP A 32 -17.45 3.46 18.78
CA ASP A 32 -16.23 2.71 19.01
C ASP A 32 -15.83 2.88 20.49
N GLY A 33 -16.49 2.09 21.35
CA GLY A 33 -16.42 2.26 22.81
C GLY A 33 -17.00 3.60 23.26
N PRO A 34 -16.25 4.43 24.03
CA PRO A 34 -16.67 5.76 24.45
C PRO A 34 -16.50 6.83 23.35
N ASN A 35 -15.86 6.48 22.23
CA ASN A 35 -15.52 7.39 21.14
C ASN A 35 -16.37 7.09 19.88
N TYR A 36 -16.24 7.94 18.87
CA TYR A 36 -16.83 7.69 17.54
C TYR A 36 -15.73 7.54 16.49
N ARG A 37 -15.94 6.68 15.51
CA ARG A 37 -15.03 6.45 14.39
C ARG A 37 -15.75 6.68 13.07
N HIS A 38 -15.07 7.30 12.11
CA HIS A 38 -15.62 7.48 10.77
C HIS A 38 -15.65 6.15 10.01
N LYS A 39 -16.80 5.79 9.43
CA LYS A 39 -17.00 4.50 8.75
C LYS A 39 -16.14 4.36 7.49
N GLU A 40 -16.02 5.44 6.73
CA GLU A 40 -15.25 5.47 5.47
C GLU A 40 -13.76 5.74 5.69
N HIS A 41 -13.41 6.30 6.86
CA HIS A 41 -12.06 6.74 7.20
C HIS A 41 -11.75 6.24 8.62
N ASP A 42 -11.51 4.94 8.75
CA ASP A 42 -11.30 4.26 10.05
C ASP A 42 -10.20 4.87 10.94
N SER A 43 -9.25 5.58 10.33
CA SER A 43 -8.17 6.30 10.99
C SER A 43 -8.61 7.61 11.64
N LEU A 44 -9.82 8.09 11.34
CA LEU A 44 -10.42 9.29 11.89
C LEU A 44 -11.32 8.93 13.07
N VAL A 45 -10.91 9.36 14.26
CA VAL A 45 -11.58 9.05 15.53
C VAL A 45 -11.92 10.34 16.27
N TYR A 46 -13.17 10.48 16.65
CA TYR A 46 -13.64 11.51 17.56
C TYR A 46 -13.47 11.05 19.00
N VAL A 47 -12.66 11.77 19.75
CA VAL A 47 -12.36 11.47 21.15
C VAL A 47 -13.34 12.23 22.04
N THR A 48 -14.42 11.56 22.46
CA THR A 48 -15.53 12.21 23.19
C THR A 48 -15.09 12.86 24.49
N GLY A 49 -14.17 12.23 25.25
CA GLY A 49 -13.65 12.78 26.51
C GLY A 49 -12.81 14.05 26.36
N LYS A 50 -12.32 14.36 25.16
CA LYS A 50 -11.49 15.55 24.88
C LYS A 50 -12.08 16.47 23.79
N LYS A 51 -13.27 16.13 23.26
CA LYS A 51 -14.02 16.87 22.23
C LYS A 51 -13.18 17.29 21.01
N TYR A 52 -12.33 16.41 20.49
CA TYR A 52 -11.59 16.67 19.26
C TYR A 52 -11.49 15.45 18.36
N TRP A 53 -11.18 15.71 17.10
CA TRP A 53 -10.96 14.69 16.09
C TRP A 53 -9.47 14.40 15.91
N TYR A 54 -9.09 13.14 16.03
CA TYR A 54 -7.73 12.67 15.82
C TYR A 54 -7.63 11.82 14.56
N TRP A 55 -6.64 12.14 13.73
CA TRP A 55 -6.34 11.39 12.52
C TRP A 55 -5.11 10.50 12.75
N ASN A 56 -5.34 9.26 13.16
CA ASN A 56 -4.29 8.31 13.57
C ASN A 56 -3.22 8.10 12.49
N SER A 57 -3.62 7.94 11.23
CA SER A 57 -2.67 7.74 10.12
C SER A 57 -1.83 8.97 9.79
N ARG A 58 -2.18 10.15 10.31
CA ARG A 58 -1.45 11.42 10.13
C ARG A 58 -0.86 11.96 11.43
N GLY A 59 -1.13 11.33 12.57
CA GLY A 59 -0.61 11.70 13.89
C GLY A 59 -1.02 13.09 14.37
N ARG A 60 -2.12 13.66 13.87
CA ARG A 60 -2.54 15.04 14.17
C ARG A 60 -4.04 15.16 14.41
N SER A 61 -4.45 16.23 15.09
CA SER A 61 -5.86 16.63 15.13
C SER A 61 -6.31 17.21 13.80
N ILE A 62 -7.60 17.11 13.52
CA ILE A 62 -8.25 17.67 12.33
C ILE A 62 -9.47 18.50 12.76
N ASN A 63 -9.72 19.60 12.08
CA ASN A 63 -10.91 20.44 12.29
C ASN A 63 -11.90 20.30 11.12
N ALA A 64 -13.08 20.92 11.23
CA ALA A 64 -14.11 20.82 10.21
C ALA A 64 -13.66 21.30 8.82
N LEU A 65 -12.90 22.40 8.77
CA LEU A 65 -12.36 22.93 7.53
C LEU A 65 -11.38 21.97 6.84
N ASP A 66 -10.43 21.43 7.60
CA ASP A 66 -9.49 20.43 7.09
C ASP A 66 -10.20 19.15 6.65
N TYR A 67 -11.29 18.76 7.34
CA TYR A 67 -12.11 17.62 6.93
C TYR A 67 -12.72 17.86 5.55
N LEU A 68 -13.38 19.01 5.35
CA LEU A 68 -13.99 19.32 4.05
C LEU A 68 -12.98 19.38 2.91
N ILE A 69 -11.82 19.99 3.15
CA ILE A 69 -10.78 20.13 2.12
C ILE A 69 -10.07 18.80 1.86
N GLN A 70 -9.61 18.12 2.91
CA GLN A 70 -8.67 17.00 2.76
C GLN A 70 -9.37 15.64 2.62
N ILE A 71 -10.60 15.52 3.13
CA ILE A 71 -11.37 14.28 3.10
C ILE A 71 -12.49 14.37 2.07
N ARG A 72 -13.26 15.46 2.07
CA ARG A 72 -14.37 15.66 1.12
C ARG A 72 -13.95 16.35 -0.18
N GLY A 73 -12.73 16.90 -0.26
CA GLY A 73 -12.15 17.44 -1.49
C GLY A 73 -12.65 18.84 -1.89
N TYR A 74 -13.22 19.60 -0.95
CA TYR A 74 -13.74 20.95 -1.20
C TYR A 74 -12.60 21.94 -1.48
N GLY A 75 -12.88 22.95 -2.32
CA GLY A 75 -12.03 24.15 -2.41
C GLY A 75 -12.04 24.92 -1.09
N LEU A 76 -10.96 25.65 -0.76
CA LEU A 76 -10.87 26.42 0.48
C LEU A 76 -12.04 27.41 0.63
N VAL A 77 -12.39 28.11 -0.46
CA VAL A 77 -13.48 29.09 -0.49
C VAL A 77 -14.83 28.40 -0.22
N ASP A 78 -15.11 27.30 -0.92
CA ASP A 78 -16.35 26.52 -0.77
C ASP A 78 -16.48 25.90 0.62
N ALA A 79 -15.38 25.39 1.18
CA ALA A 79 -15.34 24.80 2.51
C ALA A 79 -15.60 25.84 3.62
N VAL A 80 -15.05 27.05 3.47
CA VAL A 80 -15.31 28.15 4.40
C VAL A 80 -16.76 28.62 4.28
N HIS A 81 -17.30 28.78 3.07
CA HIS A 81 -18.72 29.10 2.89
C HIS A 81 -19.64 28.02 3.46
N THR A 82 -19.30 26.74 3.27
CA THR A 82 -20.08 25.62 3.82
C THR A 82 -20.13 25.62 5.35
N LEU A 83 -19.07 26.09 6.02
CA LEU A 83 -18.96 26.08 7.49
C LEU A 83 -19.42 27.38 8.14
N VAL A 84 -19.36 28.51 7.43
CA VAL A 84 -19.62 29.86 7.98
C VAL A 84 -20.89 30.48 7.40
N GLY A 85 -21.22 30.17 6.14
CA GLY A 85 -22.40 30.65 5.44
C GLY A 85 -23.47 29.56 5.40
N GLY A 86 -24.31 29.52 6.42
CA GLY A 86 -25.54 28.73 6.35
C GLY A 86 -26.48 29.34 5.30
N GLU A 87 -26.32 28.96 4.02
CA GLU A 87 -27.37 29.08 3.00
C GLU A 87 -27.02 28.28 1.74
N ILE A 88 -28.04 27.60 1.23
CA ILE A 88 -28.04 26.55 0.22
C ILE A 88 -27.85 27.17 -1.17
N GLN A 89 -26.84 26.74 -1.94
CA GLN A 89 -26.98 26.74 -3.39
C GLN A 89 -27.65 25.44 -3.82
N GLN A 90 -28.90 25.58 -4.22
CA GLN A 90 -29.71 24.50 -4.74
C GLN A 90 -29.03 23.84 -5.93
N ILE A 91 -28.94 22.52 -5.85
CA ILE A 91 -28.67 21.62 -6.97
C ILE A 91 -29.88 21.72 -7.91
N PRO A 92 -29.73 21.92 -9.24
CA PRO A 92 -30.87 21.83 -10.15
C PRO A 92 -31.42 20.40 -10.12
N GLU A 93 -32.72 20.33 -9.88
CA GLU A 93 -33.55 19.14 -9.65
C GLU A 93 -33.27 18.00 -10.66
N ARG A 94 -32.84 16.84 -10.15
CA ARG A 94 -33.06 15.57 -10.85
C ARG A 94 -34.34 14.97 -10.32
N ARG A 95 -35.42 15.19 -11.08
CA ARG A 95 -36.79 14.68 -10.88
C ARG A 95 -36.81 13.29 -10.24
N SER A 96 -37.53 13.22 -9.12
CA SER A 96 -37.88 12.02 -8.37
C SER A 96 -38.74 11.06 -9.18
N THR A 97 -38.46 9.75 -9.06
CA THR A 97 -39.42 8.63 -9.26
C THR A 97 -38.92 7.42 -8.44
N PRO A 98 -39.82 6.49 -8.05
CA PRO A 98 -39.95 6.05 -6.65
C PRO A 98 -39.00 4.96 -6.17
N GLU A 99 -38.99 4.85 -4.85
CA GLU A 99 -38.32 3.90 -3.97
C GLU A 99 -38.61 2.44 -4.35
N ALA A 100 -37.77 1.85 -5.21
CA ALA A 100 -37.57 0.41 -5.30
C ALA A 100 -36.30 0.13 -6.11
N ASN A 101 -35.12 0.32 -5.52
CA ASN A 101 -33.83 -0.26 -5.97
C ASN A 101 -32.68 0.11 -4.99
N TYR A 102 -32.85 -0.18 -3.69
CA TYR A 102 -31.74 -0.17 -2.73
C TYR A 102 -30.95 -1.49 -2.74
N ILE A 103 -30.85 -2.13 -3.90
CA ILE A 103 -29.88 -3.18 -4.18
C ILE A 103 -29.03 -2.67 -5.34
N GLN A 104 -27.73 -2.51 -5.07
CA GLN A 104 -26.66 -2.21 -6.03
C GLN A 104 -26.65 -0.80 -6.65
N ARG A 105 -26.29 0.21 -5.84
CA ARG A 105 -25.29 1.17 -6.31
C ARG A 105 -23.97 0.83 -5.67
N GLU A 106 -23.34 -0.22 -6.20
CA GLU A 106 -21.90 -0.33 -6.15
C GLU A 106 -21.37 0.99 -6.71
N GLN A 107 -20.76 1.83 -5.87
CA GLN A 107 -20.09 3.06 -6.32
C GLN A 107 -19.25 2.65 -7.53
N GLU A 108 -19.57 3.16 -8.72
CA GLU A 108 -18.78 2.85 -9.92
C GLU A 108 -17.33 3.22 -9.60
N LYS A 109 -16.52 2.22 -9.28
CA LYS A 109 -15.08 2.38 -9.09
C LYS A 109 -14.58 2.91 -10.41
N LYS A 110 -14.18 4.19 -10.45
CA LYS A 110 -13.52 4.80 -11.61
C LYS A 110 -12.49 3.81 -12.17
N ALA A 111 -12.54 3.61 -13.47
CA ALA A 111 -11.78 2.57 -14.14
C ALA A 111 -10.28 2.65 -13.81
N PHE A 112 -9.71 1.51 -13.40
CA PHE A 112 -8.27 1.38 -13.18
C PHE A 112 -7.51 1.73 -14.45
N SER A 113 -6.52 2.60 -14.34
CA SER A 113 -5.57 2.89 -15.41
C SER A 113 -4.16 3.02 -14.85
N LEU A 114 -3.20 2.47 -15.59
CA LEU A 114 -1.80 2.57 -15.23
C LEU A 114 -1.27 4.00 -15.47
N PRO A 115 -0.42 4.53 -14.59
CA PRO A 115 0.32 5.76 -14.86
C PRO A 115 1.10 5.65 -16.17
N TRP A 116 1.23 6.78 -16.88
CA TRP A 116 1.96 6.81 -18.15
C TRP A 116 3.42 6.40 -17.95
N ALA A 117 3.83 5.35 -18.66
CA ALA A 117 5.17 4.80 -18.58
C ALA A 117 6.18 5.70 -19.31
N ARG A 118 7.31 5.95 -18.65
CA ARG A 118 8.45 6.63 -19.26
C ARG A 118 9.10 5.71 -20.29
N ARG A 119 9.67 6.29 -21.35
CA ARG A 119 10.41 5.55 -22.38
C ARG A 119 11.59 4.76 -21.81
N CYS A 120 12.24 5.31 -20.77
CA CYS A 120 13.37 4.70 -20.09
C CYS A 120 13.06 4.61 -18.60
N ALA A 121 13.49 3.52 -17.96
CA ALA A 121 13.34 3.28 -16.53
C ALA A 121 14.65 3.53 -15.74
N THR A 122 15.55 4.36 -16.28
CA THR A 122 16.92 4.52 -15.76
C THR A 122 16.97 4.91 -14.28
N ALA A 123 16.13 5.85 -13.85
CA ALA A 123 16.15 6.30 -12.46
C ALA A 123 15.54 5.24 -11.54
N ALA A 124 14.46 4.59 -11.97
CA ALA A 124 13.82 3.52 -11.22
C ALA A 124 14.71 2.27 -11.09
N VAL A 125 15.42 1.89 -12.15
CA VAL A 125 16.39 0.78 -12.15
C VAL A 125 17.58 1.10 -11.25
N SER A 126 18.18 2.28 -11.39
CA SER A 126 19.29 2.72 -10.53
C SER A 126 18.88 2.73 -9.05
N TYR A 127 17.67 3.20 -8.75
CA TYR A 127 17.12 3.13 -7.40
C TYR A 127 17.04 1.70 -6.86
N LEU A 128 16.48 0.74 -7.61
CA LEU A 128 16.41 -0.66 -7.14
C LEU A 128 17.80 -1.29 -7.00
N GLN A 129 18.76 -0.95 -7.85
CA GLN A 129 20.15 -1.39 -7.72
C GLN A 129 20.82 -0.81 -6.46
N GLN A 130 20.57 0.46 -6.12
CA GLN A 130 21.02 1.06 -4.86
C GLN A 130 20.38 0.37 -3.65
N ARG A 131 19.14 -0.11 -3.79
CA ARG A 131 18.48 -1.00 -2.80
C ARG A 131 19.04 -2.44 -2.82
N GLY A 132 20.07 -2.71 -3.60
CA GLY A 132 20.79 -3.98 -3.64
C GLY A 132 20.14 -5.09 -4.46
N ILE A 133 19.01 -4.82 -5.14
CA ILE A 133 18.28 -5.79 -5.95
C ILE A 133 19.11 -6.11 -7.20
N SER A 134 19.19 -7.40 -7.57
CA SER A 134 19.99 -7.82 -8.73
C SER A 134 19.41 -7.29 -10.05
N SER A 135 20.31 -7.01 -11.00
CA SER A 135 19.92 -6.59 -12.34
C SER A 135 19.06 -7.64 -13.06
N GLU A 136 19.24 -8.93 -12.78
CA GLU A 136 18.42 -9.99 -13.38
C GLU A 136 16.99 -9.97 -12.85
N VAL A 137 16.80 -9.84 -11.53
CA VAL A 137 15.47 -9.68 -10.92
C VAL A 137 14.76 -8.45 -11.48
N ILE A 138 15.46 -7.31 -11.56
CA ILE A 138 14.90 -6.06 -12.12
C ILE A 138 14.52 -6.26 -13.60
N SER A 139 15.43 -6.81 -14.40
CA SER A 139 15.22 -7.03 -15.84
C SER A 139 14.02 -7.95 -16.08
N ARG A 140 13.88 -9.02 -15.29
CA ARG A 140 12.72 -9.91 -15.35
C ARG A 140 11.42 -9.19 -15.02
N CYS A 141 11.40 -8.35 -13.98
CA CYS A 141 10.22 -7.54 -13.66
C CYS A 141 9.82 -6.60 -14.81
N VAL A 142 10.79 -5.98 -15.49
CA VAL A 142 10.53 -5.13 -16.66
C VAL A 142 9.96 -5.97 -17.82
N ARG A 143 10.61 -7.11 -18.15
CA ARG A 143 10.15 -8.02 -19.23
C ARG A 143 8.72 -8.53 -18.99
N LEU A 144 8.38 -8.84 -17.74
CA LEU A 144 7.04 -9.28 -17.35
C LEU A 144 6.03 -8.14 -17.23
N GLY A 145 6.44 -6.87 -17.41
CA GLY A 145 5.59 -5.70 -17.23
C GLY A 145 5.08 -5.54 -15.79
N LEU A 146 5.87 -5.99 -14.82
CA LEU A 146 5.60 -5.86 -13.38
C LEU A 146 6.23 -4.60 -12.78
N PHE A 147 7.15 -3.97 -13.50
CA PHE A 147 7.89 -2.81 -13.03
C PHE A 147 8.21 -1.84 -14.16
N TYR A 148 7.99 -0.55 -13.93
CA TYR A 148 8.41 0.51 -14.84
C TYR A 148 8.56 1.86 -14.10
N GLU A 149 9.13 2.85 -14.79
CA GLU A 149 9.25 4.23 -14.29
C GLU A 149 8.09 5.09 -14.79
N ALA A 150 7.50 5.89 -13.91
CA ALA A 150 6.52 6.91 -14.27
C ALA A 150 6.89 8.26 -13.63
N ARG A 151 6.08 9.29 -13.90
CA ARG A 151 6.10 10.53 -13.13
C ARG A 151 4.81 10.73 -12.37
N TYR A 152 4.94 11.18 -11.13
CA TYR A 152 3.80 11.59 -10.31
C TYR A 152 4.09 12.97 -9.73
N LYS A 153 3.23 13.95 -10.04
CA LYS A 153 3.41 15.36 -9.64
C LYS A 153 4.80 15.92 -9.96
N GLY A 154 5.33 15.55 -11.12
CA GLY A 154 6.67 15.98 -11.56
C GLY A 154 7.82 15.16 -11.01
N GLU A 155 7.64 14.26 -10.05
CA GLU A 155 8.72 13.41 -9.52
C GLU A 155 8.78 12.05 -10.22
N ALA A 156 9.98 11.49 -10.38
CA ALA A 156 10.16 10.14 -10.89
C ALA A 156 9.77 9.11 -9.81
N VAL A 157 8.94 8.14 -10.20
CA VAL A 157 8.45 7.08 -9.31
C VAL A 157 8.65 5.71 -9.93
N CYS A 158 8.93 4.74 -9.07
CA CYS A 158 8.80 3.32 -9.37
C CYS A 158 7.32 2.96 -9.38
N VAL A 159 6.85 2.28 -10.43
CA VAL A 159 5.52 1.67 -10.47
C VAL A 159 5.66 0.16 -10.45
N PHE A 160 5.05 -0.48 -9.45
CA PHE A 160 4.95 -1.93 -9.35
C PHE A 160 3.54 -2.34 -9.74
N VAL A 161 3.41 -3.27 -10.69
CA VAL A 161 2.15 -3.68 -11.28
C VAL A 161 1.74 -5.05 -10.75
N GLY A 162 0.48 -5.17 -10.41
CA GLY A 162 -0.17 -6.42 -10.10
C GLY A 162 -1.16 -6.81 -11.21
N LYS A 163 -1.11 -8.07 -11.60
CA LYS A 163 -1.80 -8.62 -12.77
C LYS A 163 -2.74 -9.75 -12.35
N ASP A 164 -3.80 -9.94 -13.12
CA ASP A 164 -4.59 -11.17 -13.07
C ASP A 164 -3.90 -12.33 -13.79
N ASP A 165 -4.52 -13.49 -13.75
CA ASP A 165 -3.98 -14.73 -14.31
C ASP A 165 -3.98 -14.71 -15.86
N ALA A 166 -4.73 -13.80 -16.47
CA ALA A 166 -4.66 -13.51 -17.91
C ALA A 166 -3.54 -12.51 -18.27
N GLY A 167 -2.79 -12.02 -17.29
CA GLY A 167 -1.68 -11.07 -17.48
C GLY A 167 -2.13 -9.61 -17.62
N LYS A 168 -3.42 -9.29 -17.41
CA LYS A 168 -3.94 -7.93 -17.48
C LYS A 168 -3.66 -7.21 -16.17
N ALA A 169 -3.20 -5.96 -16.26
CA ALA A 169 -2.97 -5.13 -15.09
C ALA A 169 -4.31 -4.81 -14.39
N LYS A 170 -4.35 -5.04 -13.08
CA LYS A 170 -5.52 -4.77 -12.20
C LYS A 170 -5.16 -3.91 -11.00
N PHE A 171 -3.88 -3.85 -10.68
CA PHE A 171 -3.35 -3.12 -9.54
C PHE A 171 -2.04 -2.42 -9.94
N ALA A 172 -1.77 -1.27 -9.33
CA ALA A 172 -0.43 -0.73 -9.31
C ALA A 172 -0.17 0.05 -8.01
N CYS A 173 1.06 0.04 -7.54
CA CYS A 173 1.51 0.92 -6.48
C CYS A 173 2.76 1.70 -6.89
N MET A 174 2.82 2.95 -6.44
CA MET A 174 3.88 3.90 -6.73
C MET A 174 4.76 4.11 -5.51
N ARG A 175 6.06 4.17 -5.75
CA ARG A 175 7.07 4.52 -4.75
C ARG A 175 8.00 5.60 -5.31
N SER A 176 8.17 6.69 -4.59
CA SER A 176 9.13 7.73 -5.01
C SER A 176 10.57 7.22 -4.90
N ILE A 177 11.41 7.68 -5.81
CA ILE A 177 12.83 7.35 -5.88
C ILE A 177 13.61 8.18 -4.85
N THR A 178 13.27 9.47 -4.73
CA THR A 178 13.95 10.44 -3.85
C THR A 178 13.11 10.83 -2.63
N GLY A 179 11.79 10.65 -2.69
CA GLY A 179 10.85 11.06 -1.66
C GLY A 179 10.30 9.91 -0.80
N LYS A 180 9.31 10.24 0.03
CA LYS A 180 8.64 9.28 0.93
C LYS A 180 7.33 8.71 0.39
N LEU A 181 6.93 9.07 -0.83
CA LEU A 181 5.66 8.62 -1.42
C LEU A 181 5.60 7.09 -1.49
N ARG A 182 4.55 6.52 -0.92
CA ARG A 182 4.12 5.13 -1.09
C ARG A 182 2.60 5.17 -1.23
N LYS A 183 2.07 4.82 -2.40
CA LYS A 183 0.63 4.98 -2.68
C LYS A 183 0.17 4.00 -3.75
N ASP A 184 -1.01 3.41 -3.54
CA ASP A 184 -1.70 2.66 -4.59
C ASP A 184 -2.22 3.62 -5.68
N VAL A 185 -2.15 3.20 -6.93
CA VAL A 185 -2.75 3.90 -8.06
C VAL A 185 -4.26 3.85 -7.89
N TYR A 186 -4.93 4.96 -8.21
CA TYR A 186 -6.37 5.07 -8.07
C TYR A 186 -7.10 4.06 -8.96
N GLY A 187 -8.15 3.42 -8.42
CA GLY A 187 -8.86 2.32 -9.09
C GLY A 187 -8.19 0.95 -8.96
N SER A 188 -7.02 0.84 -8.30
CA SER A 188 -6.34 -0.45 -8.14
C SER A 188 -7.15 -1.46 -7.33
N ASP A 189 -7.20 -2.69 -7.83
CA ASP A 189 -7.83 -3.81 -7.14
C ASP A 189 -6.80 -4.56 -6.28
N LYS A 190 -6.93 -4.45 -4.96
CA LYS A 190 -6.01 -5.08 -4.00
C LYS A 190 -6.01 -6.61 -4.05
N MET A 191 -7.00 -7.24 -4.68
CA MET A 191 -7.03 -8.70 -4.89
C MET A 191 -5.92 -9.18 -5.84
N TYR A 192 -5.40 -8.27 -6.66
CA TYR A 192 -4.37 -8.54 -7.67
C TYR A 192 -3.09 -7.77 -7.39
N SER A 193 -2.70 -7.62 -6.11
CA SER A 193 -1.47 -6.91 -5.73
C SER A 193 -0.22 -7.47 -6.42
N PHE A 194 0.89 -6.73 -6.34
CA PHE A 194 2.17 -7.11 -6.95
C PHE A 194 2.58 -8.54 -6.55
N CYS A 195 2.82 -9.38 -7.55
CA CYS A 195 3.31 -10.74 -7.38
C CYS A 195 4.45 -11.00 -8.37
N TYR A 196 5.60 -11.41 -7.84
CA TYR A 196 6.71 -11.89 -8.66
C TYR A 196 6.61 -13.41 -8.82
N PRO A 197 6.35 -13.91 -10.05
CA PRO A 197 6.04 -15.32 -10.26
C PRO A 197 7.29 -16.22 -10.21
N PRO A 198 7.12 -17.53 -9.94
CA PRO A 198 8.18 -18.51 -10.11
C PRO A 198 8.68 -18.54 -11.57
N GLN A 199 9.89 -19.04 -11.79
CA GLN A 199 10.42 -19.32 -13.12
C GLN A 199 9.64 -20.44 -13.78
N ASN A 200 9.30 -21.49 -13.02
CA ASN A 200 8.53 -22.61 -13.51
C ASN A 200 7.07 -22.55 -13.02
N PRO A 201 6.09 -22.82 -13.89
CA PRO A 201 4.69 -22.97 -13.49
C PRO A 201 4.48 -24.09 -12.45
N GLY A 202 3.37 -24.03 -11.72
CA GLY A 202 2.95 -25.12 -10.82
C GLY A 202 3.61 -25.11 -9.43
N SER A 203 4.30 -24.03 -9.05
CA SER A 203 4.86 -23.91 -7.71
C SER A 203 3.75 -23.96 -6.65
N ARG A 204 3.97 -24.77 -5.61
CA ARG A 204 3.03 -24.93 -4.48
C ARG A 204 3.36 -24.02 -3.28
N HIS A 205 4.26 -23.06 -3.50
CA HIS A 205 4.80 -22.20 -2.45
C HIS A 205 4.57 -20.74 -2.77
N VAL A 206 4.11 -19.99 -1.76
CA VAL A 206 4.04 -18.53 -1.81
C VAL A 206 4.75 -17.92 -0.60
N ALA A 207 5.60 -16.95 -0.88
CA ALA A 207 6.28 -16.09 0.07
C ALA A 207 5.57 -14.74 0.08
N VAL A 208 5.14 -14.28 1.25
CA VAL A 208 4.29 -13.10 1.41
C VAL A 208 5.05 -11.99 2.13
N PHE A 209 5.07 -10.79 1.55
CA PHE A 209 5.84 -9.64 2.01
C PHE A 209 4.95 -8.40 2.18
N GLU A 210 5.39 -7.42 2.96
CA GLU A 210 4.65 -6.16 3.12
C GLU A 210 4.72 -5.28 1.86
N ALA A 211 5.88 -5.23 1.19
CA ALA A 211 6.10 -4.39 0.02
C ALA A 211 6.80 -5.12 -1.15
N PRO A 212 6.67 -4.61 -2.39
CA PRO A 212 7.33 -5.20 -3.57
C PRO A 212 8.86 -5.26 -3.44
N ILE A 213 9.48 -4.23 -2.85
CA ILE A 213 10.94 -4.19 -2.67
C ILE A 213 11.42 -5.34 -1.78
N ASP A 214 10.67 -5.73 -0.76
CA ASP A 214 11.02 -6.85 0.11
C ASP A 214 10.91 -8.18 -0.62
N ALA A 215 9.87 -8.35 -1.44
CA ALA A 215 9.73 -9.51 -2.33
C ALA A 215 10.92 -9.64 -3.30
N LEU A 216 11.32 -8.54 -3.94
CA LEU A 216 12.48 -8.52 -4.84
C LEU A 216 13.80 -8.71 -4.10
N SER A 217 13.88 -8.23 -2.86
CA SER A 217 15.05 -8.42 -2.01
C SER A 217 15.22 -9.89 -1.65
N HIS A 218 14.11 -10.58 -1.33
CA HIS A 218 14.11 -12.02 -1.14
C HIS A 218 14.51 -12.78 -2.42
N ALA A 219 14.03 -12.36 -3.60
CA ALA A 219 14.48 -12.96 -4.86
C ALA A 219 16.01 -12.85 -5.04
N THR A 220 16.57 -11.67 -4.78
CA THR A 220 18.02 -11.45 -4.87
C THR A 220 18.81 -12.24 -3.83
N LEU A 221 18.30 -12.35 -2.59
CA LEU A 221 18.94 -13.15 -1.54
C LEU A 221 19.04 -14.63 -1.94
N GLN A 222 18.00 -15.19 -2.54
CA GLN A 222 18.00 -16.58 -3.02
C GLN A 222 19.06 -16.82 -4.11
N GLU A 223 19.25 -15.84 -5.02
CA GLU A 223 20.34 -15.90 -6.01
C GLU A 223 21.72 -15.89 -5.34
N LEU A 224 21.91 -15.10 -4.28
CA LEU A 224 23.19 -14.98 -3.57
C LEU A 224 23.52 -16.20 -2.70
N GLU A 225 22.53 -16.82 -2.09
CA GLU A 225 22.71 -17.99 -1.21
C GLU A 225 22.85 -19.31 -2.00
N GLY A 226 22.69 -19.27 -3.33
CA GLY A 226 22.81 -20.44 -4.21
C GLY A 226 21.63 -21.42 -4.12
N TRP A 227 20.67 -21.17 -3.22
CA TRP A 227 19.43 -21.93 -3.09
C TRP A 227 18.36 -21.35 -4.02
N LYS A 228 17.97 -22.12 -5.04
CA LYS A 228 16.95 -21.71 -6.01
C LYS A 228 15.54 -21.97 -5.46
N TRP A 229 15.08 -21.13 -4.53
CA TRP A 229 13.67 -21.16 -4.13
C TRP A 229 12.79 -20.58 -5.25
N ASP A 230 11.97 -21.44 -5.85
CA ASP A 230 11.14 -21.14 -7.01
C ASP A 230 9.64 -21.12 -6.66
N GLY A 231 9.21 -20.09 -5.94
CA GLY A 231 7.80 -19.85 -5.63
C GLY A 231 7.36 -18.42 -5.87
N TYR A 232 6.06 -18.20 -5.72
CA TYR A 232 5.44 -16.89 -5.87
C TYR A 232 5.91 -15.96 -4.74
N ARG A 233 6.23 -14.71 -5.06
CA ARG A 233 6.54 -13.68 -4.06
C ARG A 233 5.47 -12.61 -4.13
N LEU A 234 4.48 -12.69 -3.24
CA LEU A 234 3.32 -11.81 -3.18
C LEU A 234 3.59 -10.65 -2.22
N SER A 235 3.30 -9.42 -2.64
CA SER A 235 3.26 -8.26 -1.76
C SER A 235 1.83 -7.94 -1.34
N LEU A 236 1.63 -7.65 -0.05
CA LEU A 236 0.35 -7.23 0.51
C LEU A 236 0.04 -5.74 0.30
N GLY A 237 1.04 -4.92 -0.04
CA GLY A 237 0.88 -3.46 -0.09
C GLY A 237 0.58 -2.86 1.29
N GLY A 238 1.27 -3.35 2.33
CA GLY A 238 1.03 -3.03 3.74
C GLY A 238 0.52 -4.24 4.53
N THR A 239 -0.42 -4.02 5.44
CA THR A 239 -0.90 -5.05 6.40
C THR A 239 -2.19 -5.75 5.96
N SER A 240 -2.70 -5.47 4.76
CA SER A 240 -3.95 -6.06 4.27
C SER A 240 -3.76 -7.50 3.80
N HIS A 241 -4.62 -8.42 4.26
CA HIS A 241 -4.61 -9.83 3.85
C HIS A 241 -5.45 -10.12 2.60
N VAL A 242 -6.11 -9.11 2.02
CA VAL A 242 -7.01 -9.25 0.85
C VAL A 242 -6.28 -9.88 -0.35
N ALA A 243 -5.07 -9.39 -0.65
CA ALA A 243 -4.26 -9.93 -1.74
C ALA A 243 -3.95 -11.42 -1.56
N LEU A 244 -3.64 -11.84 -0.32
CA LEU A 244 -3.32 -13.23 -0.02
C LEU A 244 -4.54 -14.14 -0.14
N ILE A 245 -5.70 -13.74 0.38
CA ILE A 245 -6.91 -14.56 0.26
C ILE A 245 -7.27 -14.74 -1.21
N ALA A 246 -7.36 -13.65 -1.98
CA ALA A 246 -7.70 -13.72 -3.39
C ALA A 246 -6.67 -14.50 -4.21
N PHE A 247 -5.39 -14.43 -3.84
CA PHE A 247 -4.35 -15.26 -4.44
C PHE A 247 -4.58 -16.75 -4.15
N LEU A 248 -4.84 -17.13 -2.89
CA LEU A 248 -5.05 -18.53 -2.52
C LEU A 248 -6.34 -19.12 -3.10
N GLU A 249 -7.38 -18.31 -3.31
CA GLU A 249 -8.61 -18.74 -3.98
C GLU A 249 -8.39 -19.04 -5.47
N ARG A 250 -7.52 -18.26 -6.14
CA ARG A 250 -7.13 -18.48 -7.54
C ARG A 250 -6.08 -19.57 -7.72
N HIS A 251 -5.31 -19.85 -6.67
CA HIS A 251 -4.23 -20.84 -6.66
C HIS A 251 -4.48 -21.97 -5.63
N PRO A 252 -5.49 -22.83 -5.85
CA PRO A 252 -5.83 -23.93 -4.93
C PRO A 252 -4.74 -25.01 -4.84
N GLU A 253 -3.74 -25.00 -5.72
CA GLU A 253 -2.57 -25.87 -5.71
C GLU A 253 -1.56 -25.53 -4.61
N ILE A 254 -1.65 -24.33 -4.02
CA ILE A 254 -0.71 -23.88 -2.98
C ILE A 254 -0.83 -24.79 -1.75
N ARG A 255 0.33 -25.16 -1.19
CA ARG A 255 0.43 -26.01 0.01
C ARG A 255 1.24 -25.34 1.12
N CYS A 256 2.03 -24.32 0.80
CA CYS A 256 2.88 -23.64 1.77
C CYS A 256 2.83 -22.12 1.58
N VAL A 257 2.54 -21.42 2.66
CA VAL A 257 2.61 -19.97 2.78
C VAL A 257 3.72 -19.63 3.78
N ASN A 258 4.71 -18.84 3.37
CA ASN A 258 5.71 -18.30 4.28
C ASN A 258 5.53 -16.80 4.39
N LEU A 259 5.31 -16.30 5.62
CA LEU A 259 5.10 -14.88 5.91
C LEU A 259 6.43 -14.23 6.28
N TYR A 260 6.88 -13.31 5.44
CA TYR A 260 8.14 -12.58 5.53
C TYR A 260 7.87 -11.10 5.85
N MET A 261 7.11 -10.86 6.92
CA MET A 261 6.74 -9.52 7.37
C MET A 261 7.92 -8.82 8.05
N ASP A 262 7.79 -7.51 8.27
CA ASP A 262 8.76 -6.71 9.00
C ASP A 262 9.00 -7.30 10.40
N SER A 263 10.21 -7.16 10.92
CA SER A 263 10.58 -7.65 12.26
C SER A 263 10.05 -6.76 13.40
N ASP A 264 9.31 -5.70 13.07
CA ASP A 264 8.66 -4.83 14.05
C ASP A 264 7.38 -5.45 14.64
N LEU A 265 6.86 -4.84 15.71
CA LEU A 265 5.68 -5.32 16.41
C LEU A 265 4.46 -5.44 15.47
N GLY A 266 4.33 -4.52 14.52
CA GLY A 266 3.23 -4.48 13.55
C GLY A 266 3.30 -5.66 12.58
N GLY A 267 4.46 -5.88 11.97
CA GLY A 267 4.71 -6.99 11.06
C GLY A 267 4.50 -8.35 11.73
N LEU A 268 5.03 -8.55 12.93
CA LEU A 268 4.86 -9.81 13.70
C LEU A 268 3.39 -10.05 14.11
N LYS A 269 2.69 -9.02 14.57
CA LYS A 269 1.26 -9.12 14.91
C LYS A 269 0.43 -9.47 13.67
N ASN A 270 0.73 -8.84 12.54
CA ASN A 270 0.06 -9.13 11.28
C ASN A 270 0.33 -10.58 10.80
N ALA A 271 1.59 -11.03 10.87
CA ALA A 271 1.95 -12.40 10.52
C ALA A 271 1.19 -13.44 11.34
N ARG A 272 1.10 -13.24 12.67
CA ARG A 272 0.34 -14.12 13.57
C ARG A 272 -1.15 -14.10 13.26
N ARG A 273 -1.72 -12.92 12.99
CA ARG A 273 -3.13 -12.76 12.60
C ARG A 273 -3.44 -13.52 11.31
N ILE A 274 -2.61 -13.37 10.27
CA ILE A 274 -2.79 -14.07 9.00
C ILE A 274 -2.68 -15.58 9.20
N LYS A 275 -1.70 -16.05 9.98
CA LYS A 275 -1.54 -17.47 10.29
C LYS A 275 -2.77 -18.06 10.98
N ALA A 276 -3.31 -17.38 12.00
CA ALA A 276 -4.53 -17.81 12.68
C ALA A 276 -5.73 -17.85 11.71
N MET A 277 -5.92 -16.79 10.93
CA MET A 277 -6.99 -16.69 9.94
C MET A 277 -6.96 -17.83 8.90
N LEU A 278 -5.77 -18.18 8.38
CA LEU A 278 -5.63 -19.27 7.42
C LEU A 278 -5.88 -20.64 8.06
N HIS A 279 -5.53 -20.82 9.33
CA HIS A 279 -5.76 -22.06 10.08
C HIS A 279 -7.25 -22.26 10.42
N GLU A 280 -7.94 -21.19 10.80
CA GLU A 280 -9.36 -21.20 11.17
C GLU A 280 -10.27 -21.39 9.94
N ASN A 281 -9.87 -20.88 8.77
CA ASN A 281 -10.67 -20.98 7.56
C ASN A 281 -10.61 -22.40 6.96
N PRO A 282 -11.73 -23.15 6.89
CA PRO A 282 -11.74 -24.52 6.37
C PRO A 282 -11.18 -24.65 4.94
N ARG A 283 -11.34 -23.61 4.12
CA ARG A 283 -10.85 -23.58 2.72
C ARG A 283 -9.33 -23.64 2.63
N PHE A 284 -8.62 -23.18 3.66
CA PHE A 284 -7.16 -23.05 3.67
C PHE A 284 -6.47 -24.00 4.67
N LYS A 285 -7.20 -24.90 5.33
CA LYS A 285 -6.65 -25.85 6.32
C LYS A 285 -5.52 -26.75 5.80
N HIS A 286 -5.49 -27.00 4.49
CA HIS A 286 -4.46 -27.82 3.85
C HIS A 286 -3.11 -27.07 3.68
N ILE A 287 -3.05 -25.78 3.99
CA ILE A 287 -1.89 -24.92 3.79
C ILE A 287 -1.04 -24.88 5.06
N ARG A 288 0.25 -25.21 4.95
CA ARG A 288 1.22 -24.98 6.02
C ARG A 288 1.67 -23.53 6.03
N VAL A 289 1.58 -22.86 7.18
CA VAL A 289 1.94 -21.45 7.33
C VAL A 289 3.16 -21.25 8.22
N GLY A 290 4.26 -20.79 7.62
CA GLY A 290 5.50 -20.39 8.30
C GLY A 290 5.54 -18.88 8.55
N ILE A 291 6.19 -18.45 9.63
CA ILE A 291 6.47 -17.04 9.93
C ILE A 291 7.98 -16.88 10.02
N ASN A 292 8.55 -16.11 9.09
CA ASN A 292 9.99 -15.97 8.88
C ASN A 292 10.37 -14.49 8.75
N PRO A 293 10.32 -13.69 9.83
CA PRO A 293 10.82 -12.32 9.81
C PRO A 293 12.33 -12.30 9.51
N PRO A 294 12.87 -11.16 9.02
CA PRO A 294 14.31 -11.03 8.82
C PRO A 294 15.04 -11.16 10.17
N ARG A 295 16.09 -11.98 10.21
CA ARG A 295 16.94 -12.17 11.42
C ARG A 295 17.87 -10.98 11.69
N VAL A 296 18.10 -10.15 10.68
CA VAL A 296 18.94 -8.95 10.74
C VAL A 296 18.26 -7.87 9.92
N GLY A 297 18.21 -6.65 10.45
CA GLY A 297 17.50 -5.53 9.84
C GLY A 297 16.01 -5.54 10.14
N LYS A 298 15.36 -4.41 9.84
CA LYS A 298 13.93 -4.23 10.00
C LYS A 298 13.12 -5.04 8.97
N ASP A 299 13.54 -4.95 7.71
CA ASP A 299 12.85 -5.53 6.57
C ASP A 299 13.79 -6.43 5.74
N TYR A 300 13.25 -7.08 4.71
CA TYR A 300 14.04 -7.99 3.87
C TYR A 300 15.03 -7.23 2.97
N ASN A 301 14.79 -5.94 2.71
CA ASN A 301 15.74 -5.11 1.99
C ASN A 301 16.98 -4.77 2.83
N GLU A 302 16.79 -4.42 4.10
CA GLU A 302 17.90 -4.22 5.04
C GLU A 302 18.71 -5.50 5.23
N LYS A 303 18.04 -6.66 5.35
CA LYS A 303 18.71 -7.96 5.36
C LYS A 303 19.60 -8.14 4.13
N LEU A 304 19.08 -7.84 2.93
CA LEU A 304 19.83 -7.94 1.67
C LEU A 304 21.06 -7.03 1.67
N LEU A 305 20.90 -5.76 2.04
CA LEU A 305 22.01 -4.80 2.08
C LEU A 305 23.12 -5.27 3.03
N HIS A 306 22.75 -5.78 4.21
CA HIS A 306 23.70 -6.33 5.17
C HIS A 306 24.41 -7.59 4.63
N THR A 307 23.70 -8.52 4.00
CA THR A 307 24.31 -9.70 3.36
C THR A 307 25.30 -9.29 2.27
N ARG A 308 24.96 -8.33 1.42
CA ARG A 308 25.87 -7.82 0.37
C ARG A 308 27.09 -7.12 0.94
N GLY A 309 26.94 -6.36 2.04
CA GLY A 309 28.05 -5.77 2.78
C GLY A 309 29.04 -6.84 3.23
N LYS A 310 28.56 -7.88 3.92
CA LYS A 310 29.38 -9.01 4.37
C LYS A 310 30.12 -9.73 3.22
N ILE A 311 29.47 -9.89 2.07
CA ILE A 311 30.11 -10.50 0.89
C ILE A 311 31.26 -9.62 0.38
N LYS A 312 31.04 -8.30 0.28
CA LYS A 312 32.10 -7.35 -0.13
C LYS A 312 33.27 -7.36 0.86
N ASP A 313 32.98 -7.33 2.16
CA ASP A 313 33.98 -7.33 3.22
C ASP A 313 34.79 -8.64 3.26
N ARG A 314 34.20 -9.78 2.88
CA ARG A 314 34.93 -11.05 2.73
C ARG A 314 35.80 -11.11 1.47
N GLN A 315 35.41 -10.42 0.41
CA GLN A 315 36.16 -10.39 -0.85
C GLN A 315 37.36 -9.41 -0.82
N LEU A 316 37.27 -8.33 -0.04
CA LEU A 316 38.34 -7.33 0.12
C LEU A 316 39.68 -7.92 0.63
N PRO A 317 39.71 -8.76 1.69
CA PRO A 317 40.93 -9.44 2.14
C PRO A 317 41.49 -10.45 1.13
N CYS A 318 40.62 -11.11 0.34
CA CYS A 318 41.04 -12.12 -0.63
C CYS A 318 41.75 -11.47 -1.83
N ARG A 319 41.28 -10.29 -2.28
CA ARG A 319 41.93 -9.50 -3.34
C ARG A 319 43.29 -8.94 -2.92
N GLN A 320 43.44 -8.48 -1.68
CA GLN A 320 44.73 -7.99 -1.16
C GLN A 320 45.79 -9.10 -1.09
N LYS A 321 45.40 -10.33 -0.71
CA LYS A 321 46.31 -11.48 -0.69
C LYS A 321 46.72 -11.96 -2.08
N GLN A 322 45.82 -11.90 -3.08
CA GLN A 322 46.15 -12.27 -4.47
C GLN A 322 47.08 -11.24 -5.14
N ALA A 323 46.92 -9.95 -4.85
CA ALA A 323 47.82 -8.90 -5.32
C ALA A 323 49.25 -9.04 -4.74
N ALA A 324 49.38 -9.49 -3.50
CA ALA A 324 50.68 -9.70 -2.84
C ALA A 324 51.45 -10.96 -3.31
N ILE A 325 50.78 -11.91 -3.97
CA ILE A 325 51.39 -13.15 -4.50
C ILE A 325 51.81 -12.97 -5.98
N SER A 326 51.41 -11.86 -6.61
CA SER A 326 51.66 -11.60 -8.05
C SER A 326 52.85 -10.67 -8.31
N ILE A 327 53.81 -10.56 -7.38
CA ILE A 327 55.04 -9.75 -7.53
C ILE A 327 56.24 -10.67 -7.66
#